data_AF-A0A0R1PKB6-F1
#
_entry.id   AF-A0A0R1PKB6-F1
#
_cell.length_a   1.000
_cell.length_b   1.000
_cell.length_c   1.000
_cell.angle_alpha   90.00
_cell.angle_beta   90.00
_cell.angle_gamma   90.00
#
_symmetry.space_group_name_H-M   'P 1'
#
loop_
_entity.id
_entity.type
_entity.pdbx_description
1 polymer ?
#
loop_
_entity_poly.entity_id
_entity_poly.type
_entity_poly.pdbx_seq_one_letter_code
_entity_poly.pdbx_strand_id
1 'polypeptide(L)'
;MKLSEKIQKILDSSITSYRISKITGVTVSSIGAMRRGERKVENMQLGIAEKLGQFYDEEMADMSMETIQIILSEAFKKIGVKPFIDTDDENVIIEFDLLGDDDPVRFAVYTSEITTKDDVLQNLGQALRDFDTQEEDGYYPSLYSDQATNPEPVTAEYMPISKESSDYLAGLGKKILNLE
;
A
#
# COMPACT_ATOMS: atom_id res chain seq x y z
N MET A 1 12.99 12.51 -7.54
CA MET A 1 12.72 13.05 -6.19
C MET A 1 13.97 13.70 -5.61
N LYS A 2 13.83 14.88 -4.98
CA LYS A 2 14.90 15.64 -4.32
C LYS A 2 15.27 14.99 -2.98
N LEU A 3 16.49 15.26 -2.49
CA LEU A 3 16.97 14.75 -1.20
C LEU A 3 16.05 15.17 -0.03
N SER A 4 15.55 16.40 -0.04
CA SER A 4 14.63 16.90 0.99
C SER A 4 13.29 16.14 1.02
N GLU A 5 12.80 15.72 -0.14
CA GLU A 5 11.54 14.95 -0.28
C GLU A 5 11.73 13.53 0.26
N LYS A 6 12.86 12.87 -0.06
CA LYS A 6 13.26 11.57 0.52
C LYS A 6 13.27 11.62 2.05
N ILE A 7 13.92 12.64 2.60
CA ILE A 7 14.03 12.82 4.04
C ILE A 7 12.66 13.06 4.67
N GLN A 8 11.81 13.86 4.03
CA GLN A 8 10.46 14.13 4.53
C GLN A 8 9.63 12.83 4.57
N LYS A 9 9.65 12.01 3.51
CA LYS A 9 9.01 10.67 3.51
C LYS A 9 9.50 9.78 4.67
N ILE A 10 10.80 9.77 4.99
CA ILE A 10 11.33 9.02 6.16
C ILE A 10 10.72 9.53 7.47
N LEU A 11 10.66 10.86 7.64
CA LEU A 11 10.16 11.48 8.87
C LEU A 11 8.68 11.22 9.06
N ASP A 12 7.90 11.18 7.98
CA ASP A 12 6.46 10.95 8.01
C ASP A 12 6.09 9.45 8.05
N SER A 13 7.04 8.56 7.77
CA SER A 13 6.81 7.10 7.79
C SER A 13 6.54 6.52 9.17
N SER A 14 5.92 5.34 9.18
CA SER A 14 5.72 4.50 10.37
C SER A 14 7.01 3.86 10.90
N ILE A 15 8.13 3.95 10.17
CA ILE A 15 9.42 3.39 10.59
C ILE A 15 9.83 4.00 11.92
N THR A 16 10.22 3.17 12.88
CA THR A 16 10.60 3.67 14.20
C THR A 16 11.91 4.47 14.14
N SER A 17 12.01 5.54 14.92
CA SER A 17 13.26 6.29 15.09
C SER A 17 14.43 5.40 15.51
N TYR A 18 14.15 4.31 16.24
CA TYR A 18 15.14 3.30 16.61
C TYR A 18 15.72 2.57 15.39
N ARG A 19 14.87 2.08 14.47
CA ARG A 19 15.32 1.40 13.26
C ARG A 19 16.14 2.32 12.36
N ILE A 20 15.64 3.55 12.12
CA ILE A 20 16.36 4.57 11.34
C ILE A 20 17.72 4.84 11.98
N SER A 21 17.75 5.01 13.31
CA SER A 21 18.98 5.29 14.05
C SER A 21 20.02 4.16 13.94
N LYS A 22 19.57 2.90 14.02
CA LYS A 22 20.43 1.72 13.94
C LYS A 22 21.18 1.62 12.60
N ILE A 23 20.52 2.01 11.50
CA ILE A 23 21.09 1.89 10.15
C ILE A 23 21.90 3.14 9.78
N THR A 24 21.32 4.32 10.00
CA THR A 24 21.93 5.60 9.58
C THR A 24 23.02 6.10 10.53
N GLY A 25 23.00 5.65 11.79
CA GLY A 25 23.78 6.24 12.88
C GLY A 25 23.32 7.64 13.30
N VAL A 26 22.21 8.16 12.77
CA VAL A 26 21.58 9.39 13.27
C VAL A 26 20.89 9.09 14.59
N THR A 27 21.00 9.95 15.60
CA THR A 27 20.46 9.64 16.92
C THR A 27 18.93 9.63 16.95
N VAL A 28 18.34 8.70 17.72
CA VAL A 28 16.88 8.62 17.96
C VAL A 28 16.30 9.99 18.37
N SER A 29 17.01 10.72 19.24
CA SER A 29 16.59 12.05 19.69
C SER A 29 16.58 13.08 18.57
N SER A 30 17.56 13.05 17.66
CA SER A 30 17.59 13.93 16.49
C SER A 30 16.44 13.60 15.54
N ILE A 31 16.19 12.32 15.28
CA ILE A 31 15.06 11.88 14.42
C ILE A 31 13.73 12.33 15.03
N GLY A 32 13.55 12.13 16.34
CA GLY A 32 12.35 12.60 17.05
C GLY A 32 12.16 14.11 16.99
N ALA A 33 13.23 14.90 17.15
CA ALA A 33 13.16 16.36 17.04
C ALA A 33 12.77 16.83 15.62
N MET A 34 13.28 16.15 14.59
CA MET A 34 12.91 16.40 13.20
C MET A 34 11.44 16.08 12.95
N ARG A 35 10.94 14.94 13.43
CA ARG A 35 9.51 14.57 13.34
C ARG A 35 8.57 15.57 14.03
N ARG A 36 9.00 16.15 15.15
CA ARG A 36 8.23 17.19 15.86
C ARG A 36 8.34 18.57 15.23
N GLY A 37 9.10 18.73 14.14
CA GLY A 37 9.30 20.03 13.48
C GLY A 37 10.23 20.98 14.23
N GLU A 38 10.86 20.56 15.34
CA GLU A 38 11.84 21.36 16.09
C GLU A 38 13.10 21.64 15.27
N ARG A 39 13.38 20.78 14.28
CA ARG A 39 14.45 20.93 13.30
C ARG A 39 13.90 20.72 11.90
N LYS A 40 13.95 21.78 11.09
CA LYS A 40 13.47 21.71 9.71
C LYS A 40 14.46 20.99 8.80
N VAL A 41 13.94 20.23 7.84
CA VAL A 41 14.73 19.53 6.81
C VAL A 41 15.60 20.51 6.01
N GLU A 42 15.10 21.72 5.73
CA GLU A 42 15.82 22.78 5.00
C GLU A 42 17.11 23.25 5.69
N ASN A 43 17.19 23.11 7.03
CA ASN A 43 18.33 23.56 7.84
C ASN A 43 19.17 22.38 8.36
N MET A 44 19.03 21.20 7.75
CA MET A 44 19.75 20.00 8.15
C MET A 44 21.22 20.06 7.75
N GLN A 45 22.11 19.54 8.60
CA GLN A 45 23.50 19.34 8.23
C GLN A 45 23.61 18.32 7.09
N LEU A 46 24.39 18.65 6.06
CA LEU A 46 24.54 17.84 4.84
C LEU A 46 24.88 16.37 5.16
N GLY A 47 25.80 16.10 6.09
CA GLY A 47 26.16 14.72 6.44
C GLY A 47 25.03 13.92 7.11
N ILE A 48 24.07 14.56 7.77
CA ILE A 48 22.85 13.90 8.26
C ILE A 48 21.89 13.68 7.10
N ALA A 49 21.75 14.68 6.22
CA ALA A 49 20.89 14.60 5.05
C ALA A 49 21.32 13.46 4.11
N GLU A 50 22.61 13.31 3.83
CA GLU A 50 23.16 12.23 3.00
C GLU A 50 22.88 10.85 3.60
N LYS A 51 23.09 10.66 4.90
CA LYS A 51 22.81 9.38 5.59
C LYS A 51 21.33 9.01 5.52
N LEU A 52 20.44 9.97 5.73
CA LEU A 52 19.00 9.74 5.63
C LEU A 52 18.60 9.53 4.17
N GLY A 53 19.16 10.26 3.21
CA GLY A 53 18.93 10.05 1.78
C GLY A 53 19.35 8.66 1.32
N GLN A 54 20.50 8.18 1.77
CA GLN A 54 20.97 6.83 1.49
C GLN A 54 20.05 5.78 2.12
N PHE A 55 19.62 5.98 3.36
CA PHE A 55 18.61 5.12 3.98
C PHE A 55 17.30 5.11 3.20
N TYR A 56 16.86 6.25 2.65
CA TYR A 56 15.70 6.25 1.76
C TYR A 56 15.94 5.34 0.57
N ASP A 57 17.06 5.51 -0.12
CA ASP A 57 17.36 4.77 -1.35
C ASP A 57 17.54 3.27 -1.12
N GLU A 58 17.99 2.87 0.07
CA GLU A 58 18.25 1.48 0.43
C GLU A 58 17.05 0.79 1.09
N GLU A 59 16.24 1.51 1.87
CA GLU A 59 15.21 0.93 2.76
C GLU A 59 13.80 1.47 2.53
N MET A 60 13.66 2.55 1.76
CA MET A 60 12.39 3.20 1.44
C MET A 60 12.23 3.53 -0.05
N ALA A 61 13.05 2.95 -0.92
CA ALA A 61 12.74 2.93 -2.33
C ALA A 61 11.38 2.25 -2.48
N ASP A 62 10.49 2.86 -3.26
CA ASP A 62 9.15 2.31 -3.52
C ASP A 62 9.30 0.83 -3.84
N MET A 63 8.46 0.01 -3.23
CA MET A 63 8.63 -1.43 -3.33
C MET A 63 8.51 -1.83 -4.80
N SER A 64 9.50 -2.56 -5.33
CA SER A 64 9.45 -2.96 -6.74
C SER A 64 8.18 -3.76 -7.01
N MET A 65 7.61 -3.61 -8.21
CA MET A 65 6.43 -4.38 -8.63
C MET A 65 6.64 -5.89 -8.39
N GLU A 66 7.83 -6.41 -8.70
CA GLU A 66 8.20 -7.81 -8.45
C GLU A 66 8.09 -8.19 -6.96
N THR A 67 8.55 -7.32 -6.05
CA THR A 67 8.44 -7.57 -4.60
C THR A 67 6.98 -7.54 -4.15
N ILE A 68 6.17 -6.60 -4.66
CA ILE A 68 4.74 -6.53 -4.37
C ILE A 68 4.04 -7.80 -4.88
N GLN A 69 4.31 -8.24 -6.10
CA GLN A 69 3.76 -9.48 -6.66
C GLN A 69 4.10 -10.70 -5.82
N ILE A 70 5.33 -10.81 -5.31
CA ILE A 70 5.75 -11.89 -4.41
C ILE A 70 4.94 -11.84 -3.11
N ILE A 71 4.82 -10.67 -2.48
CA ILE A 71 4.04 -10.49 -1.24
C ILE A 71 2.58 -10.90 -1.43
N LEU A 72 1.95 -10.43 -2.51
CA LEU A 72 0.57 -10.77 -2.85
C LEU A 72 0.42 -12.28 -3.09
N SER A 73 1.31 -12.87 -3.89
CA SER A 73 1.32 -14.31 -4.18
C SER A 73 1.44 -15.14 -2.90
N GLU A 74 2.32 -14.75 -1.97
CA GLU A 74 2.47 -15.41 -0.67
C GLU A 74 1.22 -15.25 0.20
N ALA A 75 0.64 -14.05 0.25
CA ALA A 75 -0.56 -13.77 1.04
C ALA A 75 -1.75 -14.61 0.57
N PHE A 76 -2.01 -14.64 -0.74
CA PHE A 76 -3.09 -15.44 -1.32
C PHE A 76 -2.85 -16.93 -1.15
N LYS A 77 -1.62 -17.41 -1.37
CA LYS A 77 -1.26 -18.81 -1.12
C LYS A 77 -1.52 -19.22 0.33
N LYS A 78 -1.21 -18.35 1.30
CA LYS A 78 -1.44 -18.63 2.73
C LYS A 78 -2.92 -18.81 3.06
N ILE A 79 -3.81 -18.11 2.36
CA ILE A 79 -5.26 -18.19 2.57
C ILE A 79 -5.97 -19.17 1.62
N GLY A 80 -5.21 -19.89 0.79
CA GLY A 80 -5.73 -20.90 -0.14
C GLY A 80 -6.42 -20.34 -1.37
N VAL A 81 -6.10 -19.12 -1.78
CA VAL A 81 -6.67 -18.45 -2.97
C VAL A 81 -5.57 -18.23 -4.00
N LYS A 82 -5.93 -18.21 -5.28
CA LYS A 82 -5.00 -17.98 -6.39
C LYS A 82 -5.65 -17.04 -7.42
N PRO A 83 -5.63 -15.71 -7.19
CA PRO A 83 -6.03 -14.75 -8.22
C PRO A 83 -5.00 -14.73 -9.35
N PHE A 84 -5.36 -14.13 -10.48
CA PHE A 84 -4.38 -13.75 -11.49
C PHE A 84 -3.69 -12.46 -11.05
N ILE A 85 -2.36 -12.43 -11.13
CA ILE A 85 -1.54 -11.28 -10.73
C ILE A 85 -0.62 -10.95 -11.89
N ASP A 86 -0.70 -9.73 -12.38
CA ASP A 86 0.11 -9.21 -13.48
C ASP A 86 0.56 -7.77 -13.19
N THR A 87 1.22 -7.14 -14.14
CA THR A 87 1.63 -5.73 -14.09
C THR A 87 1.15 -4.99 -15.32
N ASP A 88 0.78 -3.72 -15.15
CA ASP A 88 0.75 -2.75 -16.24
C ASP A 88 1.99 -1.84 -16.18
N ASP A 89 1.97 -0.70 -16.88
CA ASP A 89 3.12 0.22 -16.95
C ASP A 89 3.54 0.78 -15.57
N GLU A 90 2.63 0.90 -14.59
CA GLU A 90 2.90 1.56 -13.30
C GLU A 90 2.38 0.79 -12.06
N ASN A 91 1.54 -0.22 -12.26
CA ASN A 91 0.76 -0.88 -11.21
C ASN A 91 0.90 -2.40 -11.23
N VAL A 92 0.66 -3.01 -10.08
CA VAL A 92 0.35 -4.44 -10.00
C VAL A 92 -1.15 -4.62 -10.09
N ILE A 93 -1.62 -5.48 -10.98
CA ILE A 93 -3.04 -5.78 -11.18
C ILE A 93 -3.35 -7.13 -10.55
N ILE A 94 -4.39 -7.17 -9.73
CA ILE A 94 -4.94 -8.41 -9.16
C ILE A 94 -6.33 -8.62 -9.75
N GLU A 95 -6.55 -9.78 -10.35
CA GLU A 95 -7.81 -10.13 -10.99
C GLU A 95 -8.42 -11.38 -10.32
N PHE A 96 -9.70 -11.25 -9.93
CA PHE A 96 -10.50 -12.32 -9.36
C PHE A 96 -11.59 -12.75 -10.33
N ASP A 97 -11.54 -14.02 -10.72
CA ASP A 97 -12.64 -14.70 -11.39
C ASP A 97 -13.63 -15.16 -10.30
N LEU A 98 -14.75 -14.46 -10.18
CA LEU A 98 -15.73 -14.65 -9.11
C LEU A 98 -16.90 -15.48 -9.61
N LEU A 99 -17.27 -16.49 -8.82
CA LEU A 99 -18.41 -17.34 -9.14
C LEU A 99 -19.70 -16.51 -9.05
N GLY A 100 -20.35 -16.31 -10.20
CA GLY A 100 -21.65 -15.63 -10.28
C GLY A 100 -21.60 -14.24 -10.90
N ASP A 101 -20.43 -13.75 -11.31
CA ASP A 101 -20.27 -12.53 -12.10
C ASP A 101 -19.72 -12.87 -13.49
N ASP A 102 -20.16 -12.12 -14.51
CA ASP A 102 -19.79 -12.36 -15.91
C ASP A 102 -18.37 -11.88 -16.23
N ASP A 103 -17.92 -10.83 -15.54
CA ASP A 103 -16.62 -10.19 -15.73
C ASP A 103 -15.75 -10.32 -14.47
N PRO A 104 -14.44 -10.53 -14.61
CA PRO A 104 -13.55 -10.63 -13.48
C PRO A 104 -13.35 -9.26 -12.82
N VAL A 105 -13.22 -9.26 -11.50
CA VAL A 105 -13.02 -8.03 -10.72
C VAL A 105 -11.53 -7.72 -10.62
N ARG A 106 -11.15 -6.47 -10.90
CA ARG A 106 -9.77 -6.01 -10.87
C ARG A 106 -9.48 -5.05 -9.73
N PHE A 107 -8.28 -5.18 -9.18
CA PHE A 107 -7.71 -4.28 -8.20
C PHE A 107 -6.37 -3.76 -8.73
N ALA A 108 -6.21 -2.45 -8.79
CA ALA A 108 -4.94 -1.80 -9.10
C ALA A 108 -4.20 -1.49 -7.82
N VAL A 109 -2.92 -1.85 -7.78
CA VAL A 109 -2.00 -1.61 -6.66
C VAL A 109 -0.96 -0.59 -7.12
N TYR A 110 -1.09 0.66 -6.66
CA TYR A 110 -0.24 1.79 -7.06
C TYR A 110 1.09 1.74 -6.31
N THR A 111 2.14 1.33 -7.01
CA THR A 111 3.44 1.04 -6.38
C THR A 111 4.14 2.27 -5.80
N SER A 112 3.87 3.46 -6.33
CA SER A 112 4.41 4.74 -5.84
C SER A 112 3.96 5.11 -4.42
N GLU A 113 2.85 4.54 -3.96
CA GLU A 113 2.26 4.80 -2.64
C GLU A 113 2.57 3.68 -1.63
N ILE A 114 3.33 2.66 -2.02
CA ILE A 114 3.61 1.47 -1.21
C ILE A 114 5.09 1.40 -0.84
N THR A 115 5.35 1.46 0.46
CA THR A 115 6.72 1.42 1.00
C THR A 115 7.02 0.18 1.82
N THR A 116 5.99 -0.53 2.31
CA THR A 116 6.15 -1.70 3.17
C THR A 116 5.20 -2.84 2.83
N LYS A 117 5.54 -4.04 3.30
CA LYS A 117 4.66 -5.21 3.21
C LYS A 117 3.33 -4.99 3.92
N ASP A 118 3.37 -4.31 5.07
CA ASP A 118 2.16 -4.03 5.83
C ASP A 118 1.25 -3.07 5.06
N ASP A 119 1.81 -2.08 4.34
CA ASP A 119 1.03 -1.19 3.47
C ASP A 119 0.29 -1.99 2.39
N VAL A 120 0.97 -2.92 1.70
CA VAL A 120 0.34 -3.79 0.68
C VAL A 120 -0.85 -4.54 1.28
N LEU A 121 -0.63 -5.22 2.41
CA LEU A 121 -1.65 -6.12 2.99
C LEU A 121 -2.82 -5.36 3.61
N GLN A 122 -2.56 -4.22 4.25
CA GLN A 122 -3.61 -3.38 4.85
C GLN A 122 -4.52 -2.80 3.77
N ASN A 123 -3.94 -2.16 2.75
CA ASN A 123 -4.71 -1.53 1.68
C ASN A 123 -5.47 -2.56 0.84
N LEU A 124 -4.84 -3.69 0.49
CA LEU A 124 -5.54 -4.79 -0.18
C LEU A 124 -6.70 -5.33 0.64
N GLY A 125 -6.46 -5.59 1.93
CA GLY A 125 -7.47 -6.14 2.82
C GLY A 125 -8.67 -5.21 2.98
N GLN A 126 -8.45 -3.89 2.94
CA GLN A 126 -9.50 -2.88 2.97
C GLN A 126 -10.25 -2.81 1.64
N ALA A 127 -9.54 -2.74 0.51
CA ALA A 127 -10.14 -2.69 -0.83
C ALA A 127 -11.03 -3.91 -1.10
N LEU A 128 -10.61 -5.12 -0.70
CA LEU A 128 -11.41 -6.33 -0.83
C LEU A 128 -12.73 -6.29 -0.03
N ARG A 129 -12.80 -5.48 1.03
CA ARG A 129 -13.98 -5.33 1.88
C ARG A 129 -14.87 -4.16 1.48
N ASP A 130 -14.45 -3.40 0.47
CA ASP A 130 -15.06 -2.12 0.11
C ASP A 130 -16.29 -2.26 -0.79
N PHE A 131 -16.56 -3.46 -1.33
CA PHE A 131 -17.78 -3.77 -2.08
C PHE A 131 -19.01 -3.87 -1.16
N ASP A 132 -19.28 -2.84 -0.34
CA ASP A 132 -20.32 -2.81 0.68
C ASP A 132 -21.50 -1.89 0.34
N THR A 133 -21.44 -1.21 -0.81
CA THR A 133 -22.49 -0.30 -1.28
C THR A 133 -23.47 -1.03 -2.20
N GLN A 134 -24.71 -1.24 -1.72
CA GLN A 134 -25.74 -1.92 -2.50
C GLN A 134 -26.51 -0.94 -3.42
N GLU A 135 -26.56 -1.26 -4.70
CA GLU A 135 -27.38 -0.58 -5.72
C GLU A 135 -28.39 -1.55 -6.38
N GLU A 136 -29.03 -1.15 -7.48
CA GLU A 136 -30.10 -1.93 -8.14
C GLU A 136 -29.58 -3.23 -8.78
N ASP A 137 -28.39 -3.19 -9.34
CA ASP A 137 -27.77 -4.24 -10.14
C ASP A 137 -26.63 -4.99 -9.41
N GLY A 138 -26.22 -4.55 -8.22
CA GLY A 138 -25.21 -5.28 -7.44
C GLY A 138 -24.65 -4.49 -6.26
N TYR A 139 -23.46 -4.92 -5.84
CA TYR A 139 -22.65 -4.27 -4.83
C TYR A 139 -21.46 -3.57 -5.49
N TYR A 140 -21.21 -2.32 -5.13
CA TYR A 140 -20.13 -1.49 -5.64
C TYR A 140 -19.10 -1.17 -4.56
N PRO A 141 -17.85 -0.88 -4.97
CA PRO A 141 -16.85 -0.34 -4.05
C PRO A 141 -17.25 1.06 -3.58
N SER A 142 -17.31 1.28 -2.27
CA SER A 142 -17.69 2.56 -1.67
C SER A 142 -16.60 3.64 -1.80
N LEU A 143 -15.35 3.20 -1.85
CA LEU A 143 -14.15 4.01 -2.04
C LEU A 143 -13.76 4.10 -3.52
N TYR A 144 -14.74 4.01 -4.43
CA TYR A 144 -14.52 4.41 -5.81
C TYR A 144 -14.46 5.93 -5.91
N SER A 145 -13.36 6.47 -5.40
CA SER A 145 -13.18 7.90 -5.31
C SER A 145 -12.96 8.49 -6.70
N ASP A 146 -13.65 9.60 -6.94
CA ASP A 146 -13.59 10.46 -8.13
C ASP A 146 -12.22 11.18 -8.28
N GLN A 147 -11.10 10.51 -8.00
CA GLN A 147 -9.82 11.16 -7.75
C GLN A 147 -8.83 10.98 -8.89
N ALA A 148 -8.99 11.84 -9.90
CA ALA A 148 -7.93 12.21 -10.84
C ALA A 148 -6.67 12.82 -10.17
N THR A 149 -6.62 12.92 -8.83
CA THR A 149 -5.57 13.64 -8.09
C THR A 149 -4.88 12.85 -6.98
N ASN A 150 -5.49 11.81 -6.38
CA ASN A 150 -4.87 11.03 -5.31
C ASN A 150 -5.58 9.67 -5.07
N PRO A 151 -5.35 8.66 -5.91
CA PRO A 151 -5.96 7.34 -5.71
C PRO A 151 -5.47 6.70 -4.40
N GLU A 152 -6.33 5.91 -3.75
CA GLU A 152 -5.92 5.03 -2.65
C GLU A 152 -4.84 4.05 -3.14
N PRO A 153 -3.93 3.56 -2.28
CA PRO A 153 -2.83 2.68 -2.71
C PRO A 153 -3.29 1.37 -3.36
N VAL A 154 -4.49 0.91 -3.02
CA VAL A 154 -5.17 -0.21 -3.69
C VAL A 154 -6.61 0.18 -4.00
N THR A 155 -6.98 0.15 -5.28
CA THR A 155 -8.31 0.59 -5.75
C THR A 155 -8.97 -0.53 -6.54
N ALA A 156 -10.25 -0.78 -6.27
CA ALA A 156 -11.08 -1.69 -7.04
C ALA A 156 -11.66 -0.98 -8.28
N GLU A 157 -11.83 -1.71 -9.38
CA GLU A 157 -12.62 -1.25 -10.51
C GLU A 157 -14.09 -1.04 -10.11
N TYR A 158 -14.73 0.02 -10.64
CA TYR A 158 -16.16 0.25 -10.39
C TYR A 158 -17.01 -0.57 -11.32
N MET A 159 -17.39 -1.73 -10.80
CA MET A 159 -18.34 -2.61 -11.42
C MET A 159 -19.24 -3.21 -10.35
N PRO A 160 -20.51 -3.47 -10.69
CA PRO A 160 -21.39 -4.20 -9.78
C PRO A 160 -20.90 -5.64 -9.67
N ILE A 161 -20.98 -6.18 -8.46
CA ILE A 161 -20.80 -7.62 -8.23
C ILE A 161 -21.97 -8.21 -7.46
N SER A 162 -22.14 -9.52 -7.57
CA SER A 162 -23.14 -10.24 -6.81
C SER A 162 -22.91 -10.11 -5.30
N LYS A 163 -23.97 -10.29 -4.51
CA LYS A 163 -23.85 -10.33 -3.04
C LYS A 163 -22.91 -11.45 -2.57
N GLU A 164 -22.97 -12.62 -3.21
CA GLU A 164 -22.12 -13.76 -2.87
C GLU A 164 -20.64 -13.42 -3.09
N SER A 165 -20.34 -12.74 -4.19
CA SER A 165 -19.01 -12.25 -4.53
C SER A 165 -18.51 -11.17 -3.58
N SER A 166 -19.37 -10.21 -3.22
CA SER A 166 -19.06 -9.20 -2.20
C SER A 166 -18.74 -9.84 -0.84
N ASP A 167 -19.59 -10.77 -0.36
CA ASP A 167 -19.38 -11.50 0.89
C ASP A 167 -18.08 -12.33 0.83
N TYR A 168 -17.78 -12.94 -0.32
CA TYR A 168 -16.54 -13.69 -0.56
C TYR A 168 -15.30 -12.80 -0.46
N LEU A 169 -15.25 -11.69 -1.21
CA LEU A 169 -14.13 -10.74 -1.20
C LEU A 169 -13.93 -10.15 0.20
N ALA A 170 -15.02 -9.75 0.88
CA ALA A 170 -14.95 -9.26 2.25
C ALA A 170 -14.36 -10.31 3.21
N GLY A 171 -14.71 -11.59 3.01
CA GLY A 171 -14.11 -12.72 3.73
C GLY A 171 -12.62 -12.90 3.46
N LEU A 172 -12.17 -12.69 2.21
CA LEU A 172 -10.74 -12.71 1.88
C LEU A 172 -10.00 -11.56 2.54
N GLY A 173 -10.56 -10.34 2.50
CA GLY A 173 -9.96 -9.17 3.12
C GLY A 173 -9.76 -9.35 4.62
N LYS A 174 -10.74 -9.92 5.34
CA LYS A 174 -10.58 -10.28 6.76
C LYS A 174 -9.43 -11.26 7.00
N LYS A 175 -9.31 -12.31 6.18
CA LYS A 175 -8.21 -13.29 6.28
C LYS A 175 -6.84 -12.66 6.04
N ILE A 176 -6.72 -11.76 5.06
CA ILE A 176 -5.48 -11.03 4.77
C ILE A 176 -5.07 -10.16 5.97
N LEU A 177 -6.04 -9.46 6.56
CA LEU A 177 -5.83 -8.60 7.72
C LEU A 177 -5.67 -9.37 9.04
N ASN A 178 -5.84 -10.69 9.03
CA ASN A 178 -5.94 -11.55 10.23
C ASN A 178 -7.00 -11.03 11.23
N LEU A 179 -8.15 -10.59 10.72
CA LEU A 179 -9.31 -10.22 11.53
C LEU A 179 -10.13 -11.49 11.82
N GLU A 180 -10.56 -11.63 13.08
CA GLU A 180 -11.44 -12.73 13.55
C GLU A 180 -12.87 -12.62 13.01
#